data_AF-A0A8C3SR58-F1
#
_entry.id   AF-A0A8C3SR58-F1
#
_cell.length_a   1.000
_cell.length_b   1.000
_cell.length_c   1.000
_cell.angle_alpha   90.00
_cell.angle_beta   90.00
_cell.angle_gamma   90.00
#
_symmetry.space_group_name_H-M   'P 1'
#
loop_
_entity.id
_entity.type
_entity.pdbx_description
1 polymer ?
#
loop_
_entity_poly.entity_id
_entity_poly.type
_entity_poly.pdbx_seq_one_letter_code
_entity_poly.pdbx_strand_id
1 'polypeptide(L)'
;EYAGYNYQAFDIGNHFNEFAGVNEVDYSLYPSRDTQLQWLRHYLQAYKQRSRENQGSGAGVVSDKELETLYVQANQFALASHFLWACWALIQDKYSTIDFNFFRYARLRFKQYFKAKSVVTALEMPK
;
A
#
# COMPACT_ATOMS: atom_id res chain seq x y z
N GLU A 1 16.41 -4.80 4.22
CA GLU A 1 16.98 -4.75 2.85
C GLU A 1 16.42 -3.60 2.01
N TYR A 2 15.12 -3.28 2.06
CA TYR A 2 14.49 -2.25 1.20
C TYR A 2 14.07 -0.95 1.93
N ALA A 3 14.47 -0.77 3.19
CA ALA A 3 14.14 0.43 3.95
C ALA A 3 14.87 1.67 3.40
N GLY A 4 14.17 2.80 3.34
CA GLY A 4 14.69 4.08 2.88
C GLY A 4 13.63 5.18 2.97
N TYR A 5 14.03 6.44 2.76
CA TYR A 5 13.06 7.55 2.69
C TYR A 5 12.14 7.36 1.48
N ASN A 6 10.84 7.43 1.73
CA ASN A 6 9.81 7.27 0.71
C ASN A 6 8.51 7.95 1.16
N TYR A 7 7.52 8.02 0.27
CA TYR A 7 6.17 8.43 0.61
C TYR A 7 5.55 7.43 1.58
N GLN A 8 4.99 7.92 2.70
CA GLN A 8 4.29 7.08 3.69
C GLN A 8 3.22 6.18 3.05
N ALA A 9 2.53 6.71 2.04
CA ALA A 9 1.46 6.02 1.35
C ALA A 9 1.96 4.82 0.54
N PHE A 10 3.23 4.78 0.14
CA PHE A 10 3.81 3.60 -0.49
C PHE A 10 3.93 2.44 0.47
N ASP A 11 4.42 2.70 1.69
CA ASP A 11 4.57 1.64 2.69
C ASP A 11 3.20 1.07 3.08
N ILE A 12 2.21 1.95 3.25
CA ILE A 12 0.82 1.57 3.55
C ILE A 12 0.17 0.81 2.37
N GLY A 13 0.25 1.35 1.15
CA GLY A 13 -0.33 0.71 -0.03
C GLY A 13 0.32 -0.64 -0.32
N ASN A 14 1.63 -0.75 -0.09
CA ASN A 14 2.34 -2.02 -0.16
C ASN A 14 1.85 -2.99 0.91
N HIS A 15 1.72 -2.54 2.17
CA HIS A 15 1.20 -3.36 3.25
C HIS A 15 -0.17 -3.95 2.93
N PHE A 16 -1.10 -3.16 2.36
CA PHE A 16 -2.41 -3.66 1.93
C PHE A 16 -2.34 -4.69 0.80
N ASN A 17 -1.40 -4.54 -0.14
CA ASN A 17 -1.19 -5.55 -1.19
C ASN A 17 -0.80 -6.92 -0.61
N GLU A 18 -0.07 -6.96 0.50
CA GLU A 18 0.40 -8.20 1.11
C GLU A 18 -0.70 -9.02 1.80
N PHE A 19 -1.90 -8.43 2.02
CA PHE A 19 -3.08 -9.20 2.47
C PHE A 19 -3.47 -10.29 1.47
N ALA A 20 -3.14 -10.10 0.19
CA ALA A 20 -3.39 -11.11 -0.84
C ALA A 20 -2.43 -12.29 -0.76
N GLY A 21 -1.38 -12.24 0.06
CA GLY A 21 -0.37 -13.30 0.16
C GLY A 21 0.65 -13.28 -1.00
N VAL A 22 1.72 -14.07 -0.82
CA VAL A 22 2.86 -14.14 -1.76
C VAL A 22 2.93 -15.50 -2.46
N ASN A 23 2.83 -16.61 -1.71
CA ASN A 23 2.89 -17.96 -2.25
C ASN A 23 1.55 -18.36 -2.89
N GLU A 24 0.46 -18.14 -2.17
CA GLU A 24 -0.91 -18.37 -2.61
C GLU A 24 -1.61 -17.02 -2.73
N VAL A 25 -1.48 -16.39 -3.90
CA VAL A 25 -2.02 -15.05 -4.13
C VAL A 25 -3.54 -15.11 -4.30
N ASP A 26 -4.28 -14.50 -3.38
CA ASP A 26 -5.72 -14.28 -3.46
C ASP A 26 -6.07 -12.79 -3.26
N TYR A 27 -6.33 -12.10 -4.37
CA TYR A 27 -6.73 -10.69 -4.34
C TYR A 27 -8.13 -10.44 -3.76
N SER A 28 -8.92 -11.49 -3.46
CA SER A 28 -10.17 -11.33 -2.72
C SER A 28 -9.93 -10.91 -1.26
N LEU A 29 -8.73 -11.15 -0.74
CA LEU A 29 -8.32 -10.81 0.63
C LEU A 29 -7.82 -9.37 0.77
N TYR A 30 -7.66 -8.62 -0.34
CA TYR A 30 -7.28 -7.22 -0.27
C TYR A 30 -8.29 -6.44 0.59
N PRO A 31 -7.83 -5.61 1.55
CA PRO A 31 -8.72 -5.05 2.56
C PRO A 31 -9.79 -4.17 1.92
N SER A 32 -11.03 -4.33 2.40
CA SER A 32 -12.16 -3.49 1.99
C SER A 32 -11.90 -2.01 2.30
N ARG A 33 -12.64 -1.09 1.66
CA ARG A 33 -12.54 0.34 1.94
C ARG A 33 -12.73 0.64 3.43
N ASP A 34 -13.72 0.03 4.08
CA ASP A 34 -14.00 0.26 5.50
C ASP A 34 -12.85 -0.22 6.38
N THR A 35 -12.29 -1.40 6.08
CA THR A 35 -11.11 -1.93 6.77
C THR A 35 -9.90 -1.01 6.60
N GLN A 36 -9.65 -0.52 5.38
CA GLN A 36 -8.56 0.42 5.11
C GLN A 36 -8.75 1.71 5.91
N LEU A 37 -9.94 2.33 5.87
CA LEU A 37 -10.21 3.56 6.60
C LEU A 37 -10.08 3.38 8.12
N GLN A 38 -10.51 2.24 8.67
CA GLN A 38 -10.30 1.94 10.08
C GLN A 38 -8.80 1.86 10.42
N TRP A 39 -8.03 1.12 9.63
CA TRP A 39 -6.59 0.99 9.81
C TRP A 39 -5.88 2.36 9.70
N LEU A 40 -6.22 3.15 8.68
CA LEU A 40 -5.66 4.48 8.42
C LEU A 40 -5.98 5.45 9.55
N ARG A 41 -7.18 5.39 10.15
CA ARG A 41 -7.56 6.20 11.30
C ARG A 41 -6.67 5.88 12.51
N HIS A 42 -6.46 4.60 12.81
CA HIS A 42 -5.55 4.18 13.88
C HIS A 42 -4.11 4.62 13.61
N TYR A 43 -3.62 4.44 12.38
CA TYR A 43 -2.30 4.90 11.96
C TYR A 43 -2.12 6.41 12.16
N LEU A 44 -3.03 7.23 11.63
CA LEU A 44 -2.96 8.69 11.73
C LEU A 44 -3.04 9.17 13.18
N GLN A 45 -3.85 8.52 14.01
CA GLN A 45 -3.96 8.85 15.42
C GLN A 45 -2.66 8.55 16.18
N ALA A 46 -2.08 7.37 15.96
CA ALA A 46 -0.77 7.03 16.54
C ALA A 46 0.35 7.94 16.03
N TYR A 47 0.35 8.26 14.72
CA TYR A 47 1.32 9.17 14.11
C TYR A 47 1.26 10.56 14.76
N LYS A 48 0.06 11.16 14.88
CA LYS A 48 -0.14 12.46 15.52
C LYS A 48 0.29 12.45 17.00
N GLN A 49 -0.03 11.39 17.74
CA GLN A 49 0.39 11.25 19.13
C GLN A 49 1.92 11.27 19.25
N ARG A 50 2.62 10.50 18.41
CA ARG A 50 4.09 10.47 18.39
C ARG A 50 4.72 11.79 17.95
N SER A 51 4.19 12.43 16.91
CA SER A 51 4.74 13.70 16.43
C SER A 51 4.59 14.83 17.46
N ARG A 52 3.56 14.79 18.31
CA ARG A 52 3.27 15.85 19.30
C ARG A 52 3.71 15.55 20.73
N GLU A 53 4.07 14.32 21.07
CA GLU A 53 4.91 14.00 22.25
C GLU A 53 6.19 14.86 22.24
N ASN A 54 6.70 15.21 21.05
CA ASN A 54 7.83 16.12 20.86
C ASN A 54 7.47 17.63 20.90
N GLN A 55 6.19 18.01 21.04
CA GLN A 55 5.71 19.40 20.89
C GLN A 55 4.69 19.86 21.98
N GLY A 56 4.40 19.06 23.01
CA GLY A 56 3.72 19.50 24.24
C GLY A 56 2.25 19.92 24.13
N SER A 57 1.55 19.67 23.02
CA SER A 57 0.11 19.98 22.86
C SER A 57 -0.70 18.74 22.49
N GLY A 58 -1.87 18.56 23.12
CA GLY A 58 -2.73 17.38 22.98
C GLY A 58 -2.99 16.96 21.53
N ALA A 59 -3.07 15.64 21.30
CA ALA A 59 -3.29 15.07 19.97
C ALA A 59 -4.61 15.58 19.37
N GLY A 60 -4.53 16.28 18.23
CA GLY A 60 -5.71 16.70 17.49
C GLY A 60 -6.43 15.50 16.87
N VAL A 61 -7.75 15.56 16.83
CA VAL A 61 -8.61 14.53 16.21
C VAL A 61 -8.23 14.36 14.73
N VAL A 62 -8.19 13.11 14.24
CA VAL A 62 -8.01 12.80 12.82
C VAL A 62 -9.25 13.26 12.07
N SER A 63 -9.08 14.21 11.15
CA SER A 63 -10.18 14.70 10.32
C SER A 63 -10.52 13.71 9.20
N ASP A 64 -11.76 13.71 8.74
CA ASP A 64 -12.17 12.86 7.61
C ASP A 64 -11.44 13.25 6.31
N LYS A 65 -11.09 14.53 6.16
CA LYS A 65 -10.28 15.00 5.02
C LYS A 65 -8.88 14.37 5.01
N GLU A 66 -8.20 14.32 6.15
CA GLU A 66 -6.90 13.66 6.26
C GLU A 66 -7.01 12.17 5.97
N LEU A 67 -8.07 11.53 6.49
CA LEU A 67 -8.32 10.12 6.32
C LEU A 67 -8.55 9.74 4.85
N GLU A 68 -9.46 10.44 4.18
CA GLU A 68 -9.78 10.22 2.77
C GLU A 68 -8.59 10.56 1.85
N THR A 69 -7.83 11.60 2.17
CA THR A 69 -6.61 11.94 1.42
C THR A 69 -5.61 10.78 1.46
N LEU A 70 -5.35 10.23 2.66
CA LEU A 70 -4.40 9.13 2.80
C LEU A 70 -4.93 7.84 2.16
N TYR A 71 -6.25 7.61 2.18
CA TYR A 71 -6.88 6.49 1.48
C TYR A 71 -6.62 6.53 -0.03
N VAL A 72 -6.84 7.69 -0.67
CA VAL A 72 -6.58 7.88 -2.10
C VAL A 72 -5.10 7.65 -2.41
N GLN A 73 -4.21 8.28 -1.63
CA GLN A 73 -2.77 8.15 -1.82
C GLN A 73 -2.31 6.69 -1.66
N ALA A 74 -2.73 6.00 -0.60
CA ALA A 74 -2.34 4.62 -0.32
C ALA A 74 -2.76 3.68 -1.46
N ASN A 75 -3.97 3.82 -1.99
CA ASN A 75 -4.42 2.99 -3.12
C ASN A 75 -3.67 3.32 -4.41
N GLN A 76 -3.38 4.59 -4.69
CA GLN A 76 -2.54 4.97 -5.84
C GLN A 76 -1.13 4.37 -5.73
N PHE A 77 -0.52 4.41 -4.56
CA PHE A 77 0.78 3.78 -4.36
C PHE A 77 0.71 2.24 -4.26
N ALA A 78 -0.43 1.64 -3.93
CA ALA A 78 -0.64 0.20 -4.06
C ALA A 78 -0.47 -0.26 -5.53
N LEU A 79 -0.93 0.55 -6.51
CA LEU A 79 -0.61 0.31 -7.93
C LEU A 79 0.90 0.41 -8.19
N ALA A 80 1.56 1.46 -7.68
CA ALA A 80 3.00 1.64 -7.85
C ALA A 80 3.79 0.45 -7.26
N SER A 81 3.36 -0.06 -6.09
CA SER A 81 3.90 -1.26 -5.46
C SER A 81 3.71 -2.51 -6.33
N HIS A 82 2.53 -2.74 -6.93
CA HIS A 82 2.36 -3.85 -7.87
C HIS A 82 3.35 -3.78 -9.03
N PHE A 83 3.52 -2.60 -9.63
CA PHE A 83 4.44 -2.41 -10.74
C PHE A 83 5.90 -2.64 -10.32
N LEU A 84 6.33 -2.05 -9.20
CA LEU A 84 7.68 -2.19 -8.67
C LEU A 84 8.02 -3.66 -8.38
N TRP A 85 7.14 -4.38 -7.68
CA TRP A 85 7.39 -5.77 -7.32
C TRP A 85 7.26 -6.73 -8.51
N ALA A 86 6.48 -6.38 -9.53
CA ALA A 86 6.47 -7.14 -10.78
C ALA A 86 7.81 -7.04 -11.51
N CYS A 87 8.39 -5.82 -11.62
CA CYS A 87 9.72 -5.62 -12.19
C CYS A 87 10.80 -6.33 -11.37
N TRP A 88 10.77 -6.20 -10.04
CA TRP A 88 11.67 -6.91 -9.14
C TRP A 88 11.61 -8.42 -9.37
N ALA A 89 10.41 -8.98 -9.49
CA ALA A 89 10.23 -10.41 -9.70
C ALA A 89 10.78 -10.87 -11.05
N LEU A 90 10.64 -10.09 -12.13
CA LEU A 90 11.28 -10.41 -13.41
C LEU A 90 12.80 -10.44 -13.33
N ILE A 91 13.40 -9.56 -12.52
CA ILE A 91 14.85 -9.58 -12.28
C ILE A 91 15.22 -10.83 -11.49
N GLN A 92 14.48 -11.15 -10.42
CA GLN A 92 14.72 -12.35 -9.61
C GLN A 92 14.55 -13.65 -10.39
N ASP A 93 13.60 -13.73 -11.32
CA ASP A 93 13.42 -14.92 -12.18
C ASP A 93 14.69 -15.31 -12.94
N LYS A 94 15.51 -14.31 -13.29
CA LYS A 94 16.79 -14.52 -13.99
C LYS A 94 17.97 -14.82 -13.08
N TYR A 95 18.00 -14.26 -11.87
CA TYR A 95 19.21 -14.22 -11.04
C TYR A 95 19.08 -14.88 -9.66
N SER A 96 17.88 -15.14 -9.19
CA SER A 96 17.65 -15.71 -7.87
C SER A 96 17.95 -17.20 -7.84
N THR A 97 18.46 -17.69 -6.71
CA THR A 97 18.64 -19.12 -6.42
C THR A 97 17.52 -19.67 -5.54
N ILE A 98 16.57 -18.83 -5.13
CA ILE A 98 15.44 -19.21 -4.28
C ILE A 98 14.45 -20.05 -5.10
N ASP A 99 13.98 -21.16 -4.53
CA ASP A 99 12.91 -21.98 -5.12
C ASP A 99 11.55 -21.29 -4.98
N PHE A 100 11.29 -20.36 -5.90
CA PHE A 100 10.05 -19.60 -5.99
C PHE A 100 9.77 -19.27 -7.45
N ASN A 101 8.50 -19.34 -7.87
CA ASN A 101 8.11 -19.05 -9.25
C ASN A 101 7.97 -17.53 -9.48
N PHE A 102 9.12 -16.86 -9.65
CA PHE A 102 9.20 -15.41 -9.82
C PHE A 102 8.48 -14.92 -11.07
N PHE A 103 8.61 -15.60 -12.22
CA PHE A 103 7.87 -15.24 -13.43
C PHE A 103 6.36 -15.24 -13.23
N ARG A 104 5.81 -16.30 -12.59
CA ARG A 104 4.37 -16.36 -12.26
C ARG A 104 3.98 -15.20 -11.35
N TYR A 105 4.78 -14.92 -10.32
CA TYR A 105 4.52 -13.82 -9.39
C TYR A 105 4.52 -12.46 -10.10
N ALA A 106 5.51 -12.20 -10.96
CA ALA A 106 5.57 -10.98 -11.79
C ALA A 106 4.29 -10.80 -12.63
N ARG A 107 3.85 -11.87 -13.31
CA ARG A 107 2.63 -11.85 -14.13
C ARG A 107 1.39 -11.55 -13.30
N LEU A 108 1.28 -12.11 -12.09
CA LEU A 108 0.16 -11.83 -11.17
C LEU A 108 0.13 -10.37 -10.74
N ARG A 109 1.27 -9.81 -10.33
CA ARG A 109 1.39 -8.41 -9.91
C ARG A 109 1.07 -7.44 -11.06
N PHE A 110 1.57 -7.68 -12.29
CA PHE A 110 1.19 -6.87 -13.45
C PHE A 110 -0.30 -6.98 -13.80
N LYS A 111 -0.86 -8.20 -13.77
CA LYS A 111 -2.29 -8.40 -14.04
C LYS A 111 -3.15 -7.60 -13.07
N GLN A 112 -2.80 -7.61 -11.78
CA GLN A 112 -3.52 -6.84 -10.78
C GLN A 112 -3.33 -5.33 -10.95
N TYR A 113 -2.12 -4.86 -11.27
CA TYR A 113 -1.87 -3.46 -11.62
C TYR A 113 -2.83 -2.98 -12.73
N PHE A 114 -2.87 -3.67 -13.87
CA PHE A 114 -3.71 -3.26 -14.99
C PHE A 114 -5.21 -3.40 -14.69
N LYS A 115 -5.62 -4.42 -13.92
CA LYS A 115 -7.01 -4.61 -13.49
C LYS A 115 -7.49 -3.45 -12.61
N ALA A 116 -6.69 -3.03 -11.63
CA ALA A 116 -7.06 -2.01 -10.66
C ALA A 116 -6.83 -0.58 -11.17
N LYS A 117 -6.02 -0.41 -12.22
CA LYS A 117 -5.54 0.91 -12.69
C LYS A 117 -6.67 1.92 -12.86
N SER A 118 -7.68 1.62 -13.67
CA SER A 118 -8.75 2.58 -14.01
C SER A 118 -9.53 3.03 -12.77
N VAL A 119 -9.88 2.09 -11.88
CA VAL A 119 -10.64 2.35 -10.65
C VAL A 119 -9.84 3.24 -9.71
N VAL A 120 -8.58 2.91 -9.47
CA VAL A 120 -7.73 3.66 -8.53
C VAL A 120 -7.35 5.04 -9.08
N THR A 121 -7.10 5.16 -10.39
CA THR A 121 -6.81 6.48 -11.00
C THR A 121 -8.03 7.40 -11.06
N ALA A 122 -9.24 6.86 -10.92
CA ALA A 122 -10.48 7.63 -10.86
C ALA A 122 -10.82 8.13 -9.44
N LEU A 123 -10.06 7.73 -8.41
CA LEU A 123 -10.26 8.24 -7.06
C LEU A 123 -9.95 9.75 -7.00
N GLU A 124 -10.88 10.51 -6.45
CA GLU A 124 -10.75 11.97 -6.30
C GLU A 124 -10.27 12.33 -4.90
N MET A 125 -9.38 13.32 -4.83
CA MET A 125 -8.97 13.90 -3.54
C MET A 125 -10.15 14.63 -2.89
N PRO A 126 -10.31 14.56 -1.56
CA PRO A 126 -11.35 15.30 -0.86
C PRO A 126 -11.11 16.81 -1.00
N LYS A 127 -12.20 17.57 -1.20
CA LYS A 127 -12.17 19.03 -1.36
C LYS A 127 -11.70 19.76 -0.10
#